data_AF-A0A7Z0PXY5-F1
#
_entry.id   AF-A0A7Z0PXY5-F1
#
_cell.length_a   1.000
_cell.length_b   1.000
_cell.length_c   1.000
_cell.angle_alpha   90.00
_cell.angle_beta   90.00
_cell.angle_gamma   90.00
#
_symmetry.space_group_name_H-M   'P 1'
#
loop_
_entity.id
_entity.type
_entity.pdbx_description
1 polymer ?
#
loop_
_entity_poly.entity_id
_entity_poly.type
_entity_poly.pdbx_seq_one_letter_code
_entity_poly.pdbx_strand_id
1 'polypeptide(L)' 'MTSGPVHGTWEPSPAARWEDAFLTGNGRHGALVFGDPEDDRVVVTH' A
#
# COMPACT_ATOMS: atom_id res chain seq x y z
N MET A 1 15.59 -5.36 19.42
CA MET A 1 14.72 -4.21 19.06
C MET A 1 13.86 -4.67 17.89
N THR A 2 12.54 -4.65 18.01
CA THR A 2 11.67 -5.04 16.88
C THR A 2 11.73 -3.93 15.85
N SER A 3 12.22 -4.23 14.64
CA SER A 3 12.44 -3.28 13.55
C SER A 3 11.14 -2.78 12.88
N GLY A 4 9.98 -3.02 13.49
CA GLY A 4 8.67 -2.78 12.89
C GLY A 4 7.97 -1.55 13.48
N PRO A 5 6.98 -0.99 12.77
CA PRO A 5 6.22 0.17 13.23
C PRO A 5 5.49 -0.13 14.55
N VAL A 6 5.49 0.86 15.46
CA VAL A 6 4.73 0.77 16.73
C VAL A 6 3.22 0.76 16.45
N HIS A 7 2.79 1.53 15.45
CA HIS A 7 1.44 1.50 14.90
C HIS A 7 1.53 1.63 13.38
N GLY A 8 0.83 0.75 12.66
CA GLY A 8 0.83 0.70 11.19
C GLY A 8 1.28 -0.67 10.67
N THR A 9 1.14 -0.85 9.36
CA THR A 9 1.63 -2.01 8.62
C THR A 9 2.83 -1.61 7.78
N TRP A 10 3.75 -2.54 7.56
CA TRP A 10 4.95 -2.33 6.76
C TRP A 10 5.34 -3.63 6.10
N GLU A 11 5.60 -3.57 4.80
CA GLU A 11 5.99 -4.70 3.97
C GLU A 11 7.38 -4.42 3.36
N PRO A 12 8.30 -5.40 3.38
CA PRO A 12 9.68 -5.21 2.91
C PRO A 12 9.82 -5.22 1.38
N SER A 13 8.77 -5.60 0.65
CA SER A 13 8.76 -5.73 -0.80
C SER A 13 7.51 -5.09 -1.41
N PRO A 14 7.59 -4.55 -2.64
CA PRO A 14 6.42 -4.06 -3.37
C PRO A 14 5.33 -5.12 -3.54
N ALA A 15 4.08 -4.68 -3.64
CA ALA A 15 2.95 -5.56 -3.86
C ALA A 15 2.99 -6.15 -5.28
N ALA A 16 2.80 -7.47 -5.43
CA ALA A 16 2.72 -8.12 -6.73
C ALA A 16 1.27 -8.27 -7.22
N ARG A 17 0.30 -8.20 -6.30
CA ARG A 17 -1.14 -8.33 -6.56
C ARG A 17 -1.90 -7.26 -5.77
N TRP A 18 -3.16 -7.03 -6.14
CA TRP A 18 -3.95 -5.95 -5.55
C TRP A 18 -4.27 -6.20 -4.07
N GLU A 19 -4.31 -7.46 -3.65
CA GLU A 19 -4.56 -7.87 -2.27
C GLU A 19 -3.42 -7.48 -1.31
N ASP A 20 -2.20 -7.35 -1.82
CA ASP A 20 -1.00 -7.01 -1.06
C ASP A 20 -0.75 -5.48 -1.04
N ALA A 21 -1.51 -4.71 -1.81
CA ALA A 21 -1.34 -3.27 -1.94
C ALA A 21 -1.91 -2.52 -0.72
N PHE A 22 -1.25 -1.44 -0.31
CA PHE A 22 -1.73 -0.63 0.80
C PHE A 22 -2.99 0.14 0.40
N LEU A 23 -4.05 -0.02 1.19
CA LEU A 23 -5.32 0.67 1.01
C LEU A 23 -5.34 2.01 1.75
N THR A 24 -5.76 3.05 1.05
CA THR A 24 -6.13 4.35 1.64
C THR A 24 -7.44 4.86 1.05
N GLY A 25 -8.11 5.76 1.75
CA GLY A 25 -9.33 6.38 1.25
C GLY A 25 -9.94 7.40 2.19
N ASN A 26 -10.79 8.28 1.64
CA ASN A 26 -11.47 9.36 2.37
C ASN A 26 -12.96 9.11 2.59
N GLY A 27 -13.41 7.86 2.44
CA GLY A 27 -14.82 7.47 2.53
C GLY A 27 -15.62 7.66 1.24
N ARG A 28 -15.04 8.30 0.21
CA ARG A 28 -15.63 8.39 -1.13
C ARG A 28 -14.68 7.88 -2.21
N HIS A 29 -13.41 8.23 -2.10
CA HIS A 29 -12.38 7.77 -3.02
C HIS A 29 -11.45 6.83 -2.27
N GLY A 30 -11.11 5.72 -2.90
CA GLY A 30 -10.09 4.78 -2.43
C GLY A 30 -8.89 4.76 -3.37
N ALA A 31 -7.74 4.37 -2.83
CA ALA A 31 -6.54 4.06 -3.61
C ALA A 31 -5.83 2.83 -3.04
N LEU A 32 -5.33 1.97 -3.92
CA LEU A 32 -4.44 0.84 -3.61
C LEU A 32 -3.05 1.16 -4.18
N VAL A 33 -2.02 1.17 -3.32
CA VAL A 33 -0.64 1.54 -3.68
C VAL A 33 0.27 0.31 -3.66
N PHE A 34 0.97 0.06 -4.77
CA PHE A 34 1.83 -1.12 -4.92
C PHE A 34 3.26 -0.87 -4.44
N GLY A 35 3.79 0.35 -4.55
CA GLY A 35 5.02 0.77 -3.89
C GLY A 35 6.30 0.27 -4.57
N ASP A 36 6.25 -0.04 -5.86
CA ASP A 36 7.46 -0.35 -6.64
C ASP A 36 8.26 0.93 -6.90
N PRO A 37 9.55 1.01 -6.52
CA PRO A 37 10.34 2.23 -6.69
C PRO A 37 10.65 2.56 -8.15
N GLU A 38 10.62 1.59 -9.06
CA GLU A 38 10.98 1.77 -10.47
C GLU A 38 9.73 1.83 -11.38
N ASP A 39 8.63 1.16 -11.01
CA ASP A 39 7.37 1.14 -11.76
C ASP A 39 6.14 1.17 -10.83
N ASP A 40 5.93 2.30 -10.13
CA ASP A 40 4.85 2.39 -9.16
C ASP A 40 3.46 2.34 -9.83
N ARG A 41 2.56 1.59 -9.19
CA ARG A 41 1.17 1.41 -9.62
C ARG A 41 0.20 1.80 -8.51
N VAL A 42 -0.73 2.68 -8.87
CA VAL A 42 -1.85 3.07 -8.00
C VAL A 42 -3.18 2.78 -8.68
N VAL A 43 -4.06 2.04 -8.02
CA VAL A 43 -5.43 1.78 -8.49
C VAL A 43 -6.40 2.66 -7.71
N VAL A 44 -7.26 3.43 -8.39
CA VAL A 44 -8.20 4.38 -7.77
C VAL A 44 -9.64 3.90 -7.89
N THR A 45 -10.44 4.07 -6.83
CA THR A 45 -11.88 3.77 -6.78
C THR A 45 -12.70 5.03 -6.41
N HIS A 46 -13.99 5.05 -6.78
CA HIS A 46 -14.97 6.11 -6.49
C HIS A 46 -16.28 5.51 -5.96
#